data_AF-A0A9E6CA09-F1
#
_entry.id   AF-A0A9E6CA09-F1
#
_cell.length_a   1.000
_cell.length_b   1.000
_cell.length_c   1.000
_cell.angle_alpha   90.00
_cell.angle_beta   90.00
_cell.angle_gamma   90.00
#
_symmetry.space_group_name_H-M   'P 1'
#
loop_
_entity.id
_entity.type
_entity.pdbx_description
1 polymer ?
#
loop_
_entity_poly.entity_id
_entity_poly.type
_entity_poly.pdbx_seq_one_letter_code
_entity_poly.pdbx_strand_id
1 'polypeptide(L)'
;MDFTLPANFKTIIKVIGVGGGGSNAVNYMYDKGITGVDFIVANTDVQALMKSPVKKKIQLGKTLTEGLGAGNRPERGREAAVENIEDVKAILSEGTKMVFITAGMGGGTGTGAAPVIAEAAKEMGILTVGIVTIPFRYEGRKRIKSAVDGITEMEKHVDALLIINNEKIREIYGDLAGSKALGKADEVLTVAAKGIAEIITVEGHVNVDFADVETVMKNSGVALMGTGEGSGENRAEIAVKAALSSPLLDNTDIKGAKNILLNIVSGEKEATMDEISYINEFVQEEAGNNADLIWGNNVNEALGDKIVVTIIATGFGTHDIPEIYSSEFIGKDEKDKTEHKKNVIIIGDKPAAGADLSYVRENDSAVIDTKESEIEEKNILIKKTSSDKTVSATTETLTSGQTSEQQKLENYLSYVEELEDIPAYKRKGLDINDNPLNKDESFSGETLSDKDGEISIRENNSYLHDKAD
;
A
#
# COMPACT_ATOMS: atom_id res chain seq x y z
N MET A 1 -39.98 -39.20 -11.82
CA MET A 1 -39.60 -37.78 -11.90
C MET A 1 -38.24 -37.69 -11.26
N ASP A 2 -37.19 -37.68 -12.09
CA ASP A 2 -35.85 -37.36 -11.62
C ASP A 2 -35.85 -35.91 -11.18
N PHE A 3 -35.72 -35.69 -9.88
CA PHE A 3 -35.46 -34.38 -9.30
C PHE A 3 -33.97 -34.06 -9.52
N THR A 4 -33.59 -33.76 -10.76
CA THR A 4 -32.34 -33.07 -11.01
C THR A 4 -32.50 -31.65 -10.50
N LEU A 5 -32.07 -31.42 -9.25
CA LEU A 5 -31.81 -30.08 -8.73
C LEU A 5 -30.96 -29.33 -9.76
N PRO A 6 -31.29 -28.07 -10.11
CA PRO A 6 -30.43 -27.30 -11.02
C PRO A 6 -29.03 -27.21 -10.41
N ALA A 7 -28.03 -27.68 -11.15
CA ALA A 7 -26.61 -27.76 -10.78
C ALA A 7 -25.91 -26.38 -10.69
N ASN A 8 -26.62 -25.36 -10.22
CA ASN A 8 -26.11 -24.01 -10.00
C ASN A 8 -26.37 -23.65 -8.53
N PHE A 9 -25.63 -24.28 -7.61
CA PHE A 9 -25.30 -23.55 -6.39
C PHE A 9 -24.45 -22.35 -6.85
N LYS A 10 -25.08 -21.19 -7.03
CA LYS A 10 -24.34 -19.95 -7.26
C LYS A 10 -23.45 -19.74 -6.04
N THR A 11 -22.15 -19.74 -6.28
CA THR A 11 -21.12 -19.43 -5.28
C THR A 11 -21.42 -18.06 -4.68
N ILE A 12 -21.56 -18.02 -3.35
CA ILE A 12 -21.86 -16.77 -2.63
C ILE A 12 -20.59 -15.92 -2.41
N ILE A 13 -19.42 -16.52 -2.59
CA ILE A 13 -18.11 -15.90 -2.39
C ILE A 13 -17.47 -15.63 -3.75
N LYS A 14 -17.00 -14.40 -3.96
CA LYS A 14 -16.22 -14.02 -5.15
C LYS A 14 -14.86 -13.48 -4.76
N VAL A 15 -13.84 -13.73 -5.59
CA VAL A 15 -12.50 -13.16 -5.43
C VAL A 15 -12.20 -12.31 -6.65
N ILE A 16 -11.95 -11.01 -6.45
CA ILE A 16 -11.61 -10.08 -7.51
C ILE A 16 -10.16 -9.61 -7.40
N GLY A 17 -9.37 -9.89 -8.43
CA GLY A 17 -7.97 -9.48 -8.54
C GLY A 17 -7.85 -8.17 -9.30
N VAL A 18 -7.39 -7.12 -8.64
CA VAL A 18 -7.34 -5.75 -9.21
C VAL A 18 -5.91 -5.36 -9.58
N GLY A 19 -5.72 -4.96 -10.84
CA GLY A 19 -4.41 -4.61 -11.39
C GLY A 19 -3.48 -5.81 -11.58
N GLY A 20 -2.20 -5.57 -11.88
CA GLY A 20 -1.23 -6.63 -12.19
C GLY A 20 -0.99 -7.61 -11.04
N GLY A 21 -0.64 -7.10 -9.84
CA GLY A 21 -0.40 -7.95 -8.67
C GLY A 21 -1.64 -8.73 -8.23
N GLY A 22 -2.80 -8.07 -8.17
CA GLY A 22 -4.06 -8.75 -7.84
C GLY A 22 -4.47 -9.79 -8.88
N SER A 23 -4.27 -9.51 -10.17
CA SER A 23 -4.53 -10.48 -11.25
C SER A 23 -3.60 -11.69 -11.14
N ASN A 24 -2.32 -11.49 -10.82
CA ASN A 24 -1.37 -12.59 -10.63
C ASN A 24 -1.77 -13.48 -9.45
N ALA A 25 -2.10 -12.87 -8.31
CA ALA A 25 -2.56 -13.60 -7.14
C ALA A 25 -3.83 -14.41 -7.44
N VAL A 26 -4.82 -13.82 -8.11
CA VAL A 26 -6.05 -14.53 -8.50
C VAL A 26 -5.79 -15.64 -9.51
N ASN A 27 -4.89 -15.44 -10.47
CA ASN A 27 -4.49 -16.51 -11.39
C ASN A 27 -3.86 -17.67 -10.63
N TYR A 28 -2.98 -17.38 -9.67
CA TYR A 28 -2.36 -18.38 -8.82
C TYR A 28 -3.40 -19.12 -7.97
N MET A 29 -4.35 -18.40 -7.37
CA MET A 29 -5.46 -19.01 -6.61
C MET A 29 -6.33 -19.92 -7.48
N TYR A 30 -6.62 -19.50 -8.71
CA TYR A 30 -7.36 -20.28 -9.69
C TYR A 30 -6.63 -21.58 -10.02
N ASP A 31 -5.31 -21.51 -10.28
CA ASP A 31 -4.48 -22.67 -10.59
C ASP A 31 -4.33 -23.62 -9.40
N LYS A 32 -4.35 -23.10 -8.17
CA LYS A 32 -4.34 -23.90 -6.93
C LYS A 32 -5.69 -24.52 -6.58
N GLY A 33 -6.78 -24.08 -7.22
CA GLY A 33 -8.10 -24.69 -7.09
C GLY A 33 -8.78 -24.45 -5.75
N ILE A 34 -8.93 -23.18 -5.31
CA ILE A 34 -9.78 -22.87 -4.14
C ILE A 34 -11.23 -23.24 -4.45
N THR A 35 -11.86 -23.99 -3.54
CA THR A 35 -13.22 -24.50 -3.72
C THR A 35 -14.28 -23.50 -3.27
N GLY A 36 -15.41 -23.47 -3.98
CA GLY A 36 -16.58 -22.65 -3.60
C GLY A 36 -16.46 -21.14 -3.85
N VAL A 37 -15.44 -20.70 -4.60
CA VAL A 37 -15.24 -19.28 -4.93
C VAL A 37 -15.28 -19.02 -6.44
N ASP A 38 -15.88 -17.88 -6.81
CA ASP A 38 -15.90 -17.38 -8.18
C ASP A 38 -14.77 -16.36 -8.40
N PHE A 39 -13.87 -16.63 -9.33
CA PHE A 39 -12.74 -15.75 -9.63
C PHE A 39 -13.07 -14.70 -10.70
N ILE A 40 -12.61 -13.48 -10.47
CA ILE A 40 -12.72 -12.33 -11.38
C ILE A 40 -11.37 -11.61 -11.44
N VAL A 41 -10.98 -11.15 -12.62
CA VAL A 41 -9.83 -10.24 -12.77
C VAL A 41 -10.26 -8.91 -13.35
N ALA A 42 -9.78 -7.81 -12.78
CA ALA A 42 -10.08 -6.45 -13.19
C ALA A 42 -8.79 -5.67 -13.42
N ASN A 43 -8.55 -5.21 -14.65
CA ASN A 43 -7.29 -4.52 -14.97
C ASN A 43 -7.48 -3.50 -16.10
N THR A 44 -6.64 -2.48 -16.12
CA THR A 44 -6.55 -1.49 -17.20
C THR A 44 -5.63 -1.97 -18.34
N ASP A 45 -4.75 -2.93 -18.07
CA ASP A 45 -3.88 -3.56 -19.06
C ASP A 45 -4.57 -4.77 -19.70
N VAL A 46 -4.89 -4.66 -21.00
CA VAL A 46 -5.58 -5.72 -21.77
C VAL A 46 -4.67 -6.91 -22.03
N GLN A 47 -3.36 -6.72 -22.16
CA GLN A 47 -2.42 -7.83 -22.35
C GLN A 47 -2.39 -8.72 -21.10
N ALA A 48 -2.41 -8.12 -19.92
CA ALA A 48 -2.49 -8.86 -18.66
C ALA A 48 -3.82 -9.62 -18.55
N LEU A 49 -4.95 -9.00 -18.92
CA LEU A 49 -6.27 -9.67 -18.93
C LEU A 49 -6.31 -10.86 -19.88
N MET A 50 -5.78 -10.73 -21.10
CA MET A 50 -5.79 -11.82 -22.08
C MET A 50 -5.00 -13.05 -21.59
N LYS A 51 -3.88 -12.84 -20.89
CA LYS A 51 -3.05 -13.92 -20.35
C LYS A 51 -3.68 -14.67 -19.16
N SER A 52 -4.62 -14.06 -18.44
CA SER A 52 -5.27 -14.69 -17.29
C SER A 52 -6.10 -15.92 -17.69
N PRO A 53 -5.99 -17.06 -16.97
CA PRO A 53 -6.83 -18.24 -17.16
C PRO A 53 -8.27 -18.06 -16.65
N VAL A 54 -8.55 -17.02 -15.87
CA VAL A 54 -9.86 -16.75 -15.27
C VAL A 54 -10.89 -16.34 -16.33
N LYS A 55 -12.10 -16.92 -16.27
CA LYS A 55 -13.15 -16.67 -17.28
C LYS A 55 -13.78 -15.28 -17.18
N LYS A 56 -14.09 -14.81 -15.96
CA LYS A 56 -14.72 -13.51 -15.72
C LYS A 56 -13.64 -12.42 -15.69
N LYS A 57 -13.64 -11.53 -16.68
CA LYS A 57 -12.64 -10.47 -16.86
C LYS A 57 -13.31 -9.12 -17.01
N ILE A 58 -12.78 -8.09 -16.35
CA ILE A 58 -13.27 -6.72 -16.43
C ILE A 58 -12.13 -5.84 -16.91
N GLN A 59 -12.30 -5.23 -18.08
CA GLN A 59 -11.40 -4.18 -18.54
C GLN A 59 -11.84 -2.86 -17.91
N LEU A 60 -10.96 -2.28 -17.10
CA LEU A 60 -11.13 -0.96 -16.51
C LEU A 60 -10.60 0.11 -17.46
N GLY A 61 -11.26 1.26 -17.51
CA GLY A 61 -10.81 2.41 -18.30
C GLY A 61 -10.75 2.11 -19.80
N LYS A 62 -11.80 1.50 -20.37
CA LYS A 62 -11.87 1.11 -21.79
C LYS A 62 -11.56 2.29 -22.71
N THR A 63 -12.11 3.46 -22.40
CA THR A 63 -11.86 4.70 -23.14
C THR A 63 -10.67 5.47 -22.59
N LEU A 64 -10.49 5.53 -21.26
CA LEU A 64 -9.42 6.32 -20.64
C LEU A 64 -8.00 5.82 -20.90
N THR A 65 -7.80 4.50 -20.93
CA THR A 65 -6.47 3.88 -21.00
C THR A 65 -6.19 3.20 -22.33
N GLU A 66 -7.23 2.99 -23.15
CA GLU A 66 -7.16 2.24 -24.41
C GLU A 66 -6.51 0.84 -24.24
N GLY A 67 -6.55 0.29 -23.02
CA GLY A 67 -5.95 -1.00 -22.69
C GLY A 67 -4.45 -1.00 -22.40
N LEU A 68 -3.81 0.18 -22.30
CA LEU A 68 -2.37 0.33 -22.08
C LEU A 68 -1.95 0.36 -20.60
N GLY A 69 -2.93 0.33 -19.69
CA GLY A 69 -2.68 0.39 -18.25
C GLY A 69 -2.70 1.80 -17.65
N ALA A 70 -2.56 1.88 -16.32
CA ALA A 70 -2.64 3.14 -15.57
C ALA A 70 -1.29 3.87 -15.41
N GLY A 71 -0.18 3.31 -15.93
CA GLY A 71 1.14 3.97 -15.93
C GLY A 71 1.69 4.35 -14.55
N ASN A 72 1.48 3.51 -13.52
CA ASN A 72 1.86 3.79 -12.12
C ASN A 72 1.25 5.07 -11.53
N ARG A 73 0.07 5.49 -12.03
CA ARG A 73 -0.69 6.64 -11.50
C ARG A 73 -1.98 6.13 -10.84
N PRO A 74 -2.08 6.17 -9.50
CA PRO A 74 -3.29 5.74 -8.79
C PRO A 74 -4.55 6.46 -9.24
N GLU A 75 -4.49 7.79 -9.41
CA GLU A 75 -5.64 8.57 -9.89
C GLU A 75 -6.21 8.04 -11.21
N ARG A 76 -5.32 7.66 -12.15
CA ARG A 76 -5.75 7.10 -13.43
C ARG A 76 -6.38 5.71 -13.26
N GLY A 77 -5.93 4.93 -12.28
CA GLY A 77 -6.56 3.68 -11.88
C GLY A 77 -7.95 3.88 -11.26
N ARG A 78 -8.10 4.91 -10.43
CA ARG A 78 -9.36 5.32 -9.81
C ARG A 78 -10.39 5.74 -10.87
N GLU A 79 -10.02 6.66 -11.76
CA GLU A 79 -10.86 7.12 -12.88
C GLU A 79 -11.29 5.95 -13.77
N ALA A 80 -10.36 5.04 -14.10
CA ALA A 80 -10.64 3.84 -14.88
C ALA A 80 -11.63 2.89 -14.20
N ALA A 81 -11.59 2.79 -12.87
CA ALA A 81 -12.55 2.00 -12.11
C ALA A 81 -13.93 2.64 -12.09
N VAL A 82 -13.99 3.96 -11.91
CA VAL A 82 -15.25 4.73 -11.96
C VAL A 82 -15.93 4.59 -13.33
N GLU A 83 -15.17 4.65 -14.43
CA GLU A 83 -15.70 4.46 -15.79
C GLU A 83 -16.43 3.13 -15.96
N ASN A 84 -15.93 2.06 -15.35
CA ASN A 84 -16.44 0.69 -15.53
C ASN A 84 -17.08 0.11 -14.26
N ILE A 85 -17.51 0.95 -13.31
CA ILE A 85 -18.03 0.48 -12.03
C ILE A 85 -19.33 -0.31 -12.17
N GLU A 86 -20.17 0.03 -13.16
CA GLU A 86 -21.41 -0.69 -13.43
C GLU A 86 -21.15 -2.13 -13.90
N ASP A 87 -20.07 -2.37 -14.67
CA ASP A 87 -19.66 -3.72 -15.07
C ASP A 87 -19.29 -4.56 -13.82
N VAL A 88 -18.61 -3.94 -12.84
CA VAL A 88 -18.26 -4.56 -11.56
C VAL A 88 -19.51 -4.86 -10.74
N LYS A 89 -20.39 -3.88 -10.55
CA LYS A 89 -21.65 -4.01 -9.80
C LYS A 89 -22.54 -5.10 -10.39
N ALA A 90 -22.63 -5.20 -11.72
CA ALA A 90 -23.40 -6.24 -12.39
C ALA A 90 -22.90 -7.65 -12.03
N ILE A 91 -21.59 -7.88 -12.06
CA ILE A 91 -21.00 -9.18 -11.72
C ILE A 91 -21.17 -9.50 -10.23
N LEU A 92 -21.01 -8.51 -9.35
CA LEU A 92 -21.21 -8.68 -7.90
C LEU A 92 -22.69 -8.95 -7.55
N SER A 93 -23.64 -8.39 -8.32
CA SER A 93 -25.08 -8.58 -8.09
C SER A 93 -25.57 -10.02 -8.33
N GLU A 94 -24.75 -10.88 -8.94
CA GLU A 94 -25.10 -12.29 -9.20
C GLU A 94 -25.02 -13.15 -7.92
N GLY A 95 -25.76 -12.80 -6.87
CA GLY A 95 -25.87 -13.59 -5.64
C GLY A 95 -24.67 -13.54 -4.69
N THR A 96 -23.75 -12.59 -4.85
CA THR A 96 -22.62 -12.44 -3.94
C THR A 96 -23.07 -12.03 -2.54
N LYS A 97 -22.57 -12.72 -1.52
CA LYS A 97 -22.66 -12.35 -0.10
C LYS A 97 -21.34 -11.87 0.46
N MET A 98 -20.24 -12.33 -0.12
CA MET A 98 -18.88 -11.96 0.29
C MET A 98 -17.98 -11.76 -0.91
N VAL A 99 -17.15 -10.72 -0.86
CA VAL A 99 -16.12 -10.49 -1.88
C VAL A 99 -14.75 -10.29 -1.24
N PHE A 100 -13.76 -11.02 -1.75
CA PHE A 100 -12.35 -10.77 -1.49
C PHE A 100 -11.78 -9.88 -2.59
N ILE A 101 -11.28 -8.71 -2.24
CA ILE A 101 -10.64 -7.79 -3.18
C ILE A 101 -9.14 -7.87 -2.95
N THR A 102 -8.41 -8.45 -3.89
CA THR A 102 -6.97 -8.58 -3.81
C THR A 102 -6.25 -7.62 -4.74
N ALA A 103 -5.25 -6.92 -4.21
CA ALA A 103 -4.48 -5.94 -4.96
C ALA A 103 -3.05 -5.81 -4.42
N GLY A 104 -2.08 -5.74 -5.34
CA GLY A 104 -0.73 -5.31 -5.01
C GLY A 104 -0.66 -3.78 -4.94
N MET A 105 -0.42 -3.24 -3.76
CA MET A 105 -0.41 -1.80 -3.53
C MET A 105 0.90 -1.14 -4.00
N GLY A 106 0.81 0.16 -4.32
CA GLY A 106 1.90 0.98 -4.83
C GLY A 106 1.99 1.08 -6.35
N GLY A 107 1.20 0.30 -7.10
CA GLY A 107 1.03 0.47 -8.55
C GLY A 107 0.00 1.54 -8.90
N GLY A 108 -0.35 1.67 -10.19
CA GLY A 108 -1.43 2.56 -10.62
C GLY A 108 -2.81 1.94 -10.47
N THR A 109 -3.03 0.80 -11.13
CA THR A 109 -4.35 0.17 -11.21
C THR A 109 -4.82 -0.37 -9.87
N GLY A 110 -4.03 -1.23 -9.21
CA GLY A 110 -4.43 -1.85 -7.94
C GLY A 110 -4.74 -0.80 -6.86
N THR A 111 -3.83 0.16 -6.67
CA THR A 111 -3.96 1.21 -5.65
C THR A 111 -5.12 2.17 -5.88
N GLY A 112 -5.40 2.54 -7.14
CA GLY A 112 -6.50 3.45 -7.44
C GLY A 112 -7.86 2.77 -7.57
N ALA A 113 -7.90 1.59 -8.18
CA ALA A 113 -9.14 0.90 -8.53
C ALA A 113 -9.69 0.05 -7.39
N ALA A 114 -8.84 -0.57 -6.57
CA ALA A 114 -9.31 -1.47 -5.52
C ALA A 114 -10.21 -0.78 -4.49
N PRO A 115 -9.91 0.44 -4.00
CA PRO A 115 -10.80 1.15 -3.07
C PRO A 115 -12.17 1.49 -3.68
N VAL A 116 -12.22 1.84 -4.97
CA VAL A 116 -13.48 2.13 -5.68
C VAL A 116 -14.35 0.89 -5.81
N ILE A 117 -13.72 -0.26 -6.11
CA ILE A 117 -14.41 -1.54 -6.19
C ILE A 117 -14.91 -1.97 -4.80
N ALA A 118 -14.13 -1.72 -3.75
CA ALA A 118 -14.51 -1.98 -2.36
C ALA A 118 -15.71 -1.13 -1.93
N GLU A 119 -15.67 0.16 -2.23
CA GLU A 119 -16.76 1.10 -1.95
C GLU A 119 -18.07 0.61 -2.58
N ALA A 120 -18.03 0.28 -3.87
CA ALA A 120 -19.20 -0.25 -4.58
C ALA A 120 -19.72 -1.57 -3.99
N ALA A 121 -18.83 -2.49 -3.61
CA ALA A 121 -19.23 -3.75 -2.98
C ALA A 121 -19.89 -3.55 -1.61
N LYS A 122 -19.31 -2.66 -0.78
CA LYS A 122 -19.82 -2.34 0.55
C LYS A 122 -21.16 -1.60 0.48
N GLU A 123 -21.33 -0.67 -0.46
CA GLU A 123 -22.61 -0.01 -0.75
C GLU A 123 -23.72 -1.00 -1.13
N MET A 124 -23.37 -2.10 -1.80
CA MET A 124 -24.29 -3.18 -2.16
C MET A 124 -24.64 -4.11 -0.98
N GLY A 125 -24.05 -3.88 0.20
CA GLY A 125 -24.26 -4.72 1.39
C GLY A 125 -23.55 -6.08 1.31
N ILE A 126 -22.49 -6.18 0.51
CA ILE A 126 -21.65 -7.38 0.41
C ILE A 126 -20.55 -7.29 1.48
N LEU A 127 -20.32 -8.38 2.22
CA LEU A 127 -19.20 -8.48 3.15
C LEU A 127 -17.88 -8.35 2.36
N THR A 128 -17.19 -7.23 2.56
CA THR A 128 -16.08 -6.82 1.69
C THR A 128 -14.76 -6.95 2.44
N VAL A 129 -13.91 -7.88 2.01
CA VAL A 129 -12.61 -8.14 2.63
C VAL A 129 -11.50 -7.73 1.65
N GLY A 130 -10.69 -6.74 2.03
CA GLY A 130 -9.49 -6.37 1.27
C GLY A 130 -8.30 -7.25 1.66
N ILE A 131 -7.62 -7.87 0.70
CA ILE A 131 -6.37 -8.60 0.92
C ILE A 131 -5.27 -7.97 0.07
N VAL A 132 -4.43 -7.15 0.70
CA VAL A 132 -3.54 -6.24 0.00
C VAL A 132 -2.08 -6.44 0.39
N THR A 133 -1.16 -6.27 -0.55
CA THR A 133 0.28 -6.39 -0.26
C THR A 133 0.99 -5.04 -0.29
N ILE A 134 1.86 -4.80 0.67
CA ILE A 134 2.84 -3.70 0.63
C ILE A 134 4.04 -4.15 -0.22
N PRO A 135 4.55 -3.32 -1.15
CA PRO A 135 5.65 -3.69 -2.04
C PRO A 135 6.97 -3.89 -1.28
N PHE A 136 7.92 -4.59 -1.90
CA PHE A 136 9.26 -4.78 -1.32
C PHE A 136 10.00 -3.44 -1.21
N ARG A 137 10.92 -3.32 -0.24
CA ARG A 137 11.72 -2.09 -0.06
C ARG A 137 12.52 -1.68 -1.31
N TYR A 138 13.00 -2.66 -2.09
CA TYR A 138 13.78 -2.40 -3.31
C TYR A 138 12.95 -1.79 -4.46
N GLU A 139 11.62 -1.86 -4.42
CA GLU A 139 10.75 -1.30 -5.46
C GLU A 139 10.65 0.24 -5.38
N GLY A 140 11.18 0.82 -4.31
CA GLY A 140 11.39 2.26 -4.16
C GLY A 140 10.34 2.97 -3.32
N ARG A 141 10.77 4.07 -2.68
CA ARG A 141 9.97 4.84 -1.71
C ARG A 141 8.67 5.40 -2.28
N LYS A 142 8.67 5.82 -3.55
CA LYS A 142 7.46 6.34 -4.21
C LYS A 142 6.35 5.28 -4.27
N ARG A 143 6.72 4.02 -4.50
CA ARG A 143 5.80 2.89 -4.57
C ARG A 143 5.21 2.60 -3.19
N ILE A 144 6.05 2.60 -2.15
CA ILE A 144 5.63 2.41 -0.75
C ILE A 144 4.68 3.52 -0.31
N LYS A 145 5.01 4.80 -0.55
CA LYS A 145 4.14 5.92 -0.21
C LYS A 145 2.76 5.78 -0.86
N SER A 146 2.76 5.50 -2.17
CA SER A 146 1.52 5.25 -2.90
C SER A 146 0.75 4.04 -2.37
N ALA A 147 1.44 3.02 -1.86
CA ALA A 147 0.79 1.87 -1.25
C ALA A 147 0.09 2.24 0.06
N VAL A 148 0.77 2.98 0.93
CA VAL A 148 0.20 3.48 2.20
C VAL A 148 -1.05 4.33 1.93
N ASP A 149 -0.96 5.30 1.02
CA ASP A 149 -2.10 6.15 0.65
C ASP A 149 -3.30 5.31 0.15
N GLY A 150 -3.05 4.29 -0.68
CA GLY A 150 -4.09 3.39 -1.16
C GLY A 150 -4.69 2.47 -0.09
N ILE A 151 -3.87 2.02 0.86
CA ILE A 151 -4.32 1.21 2.02
C ILE A 151 -5.23 2.05 2.92
N THR A 152 -4.85 3.28 3.23
CA THR A 152 -5.67 4.21 4.02
C THR A 152 -7.00 4.52 3.34
N GLU A 153 -7.03 4.62 2.01
CA GLU A 153 -8.29 4.78 1.28
C GLU A 153 -9.11 3.49 1.27
N MET A 154 -8.48 2.32 1.07
CA MET A 154 -9.14 1.01 1.08
C MET A 154 -9.82 0.72 2.44
N GLU A 155 -9.16 1.04 3.55
CA GLU A 155 -9.66 0.82 4.92
C GLU A 155 -11.06 1.40 5.14
N LYS A 156 -11.35 2.57 4.55
CA LYS A 156 -12.66 3.24 4.69
C LYS A 156 -13.79 2.44 4.05
N HIS A 157 -13.46 1.63 3.05
CA HIS A 157 -14.40 1.02 2.11
C HIS A 157 -14.49 -0.50 2.24
N VAL A 158 -13.81 -1.10 3.21
CA VAL A 158 -13.87 -2.54 3.50
C VAL A 158 -14.45 -2.79 4.89
N ASP A 159 -14.91 -4.01 5.12
CA ASP A 159 -15.30 -4.49 6.45
C ASP A 159 -14.08 -5.00 7.23
N ALA A 160 -13.20 -5.72 6.52
CA ALA A 160 -11.93 -6.22 7.03
C ALA A 160 -10.80 -5.97 6.02
N LEU A 161 -9.62 -5.59 6.51
CA LEU A 161 -8.43 -5.35 5.70
C LEU A 161 -7.25 -6.20 6.17
N LEU A 162 -6.91 -7.22 5.41
CA LEU A 162 -5.70 -8.02 5.62
C LEU A 162 -4.54 -7.41 4.84
N ILE A 163 -3.49 -7.03 5.56
CA ILE A 163 -2.31 -6.38 5.00
C ILE A 163 -1.13 -7.33 5.10
N ILE A 164 -0.52 -7.63 3.95
CA ILE A 164 0.65 -8.50 3.85
C ILE A 164 1.86 -7.66 3.50
N ASN A 165 2.87 -7.68 4.36
CA ASN A 165 4.12 -6.99 4.11
C ASN A 165 5.09 -7.90 3.34
N ASN A 166 5.37 -7.57 2.08
CA ASN A 166 6.29 -8.38 1.28
C ASN A 166 7.72 -8.38 1.83
N GLU A 167 8.12 -7.41 2.65
CA GLU A 167 9.43 -7.44 3.31
C GLU A 167 9.52 -8.59 4.32
N LYS A 168 8.41 -8.94 5.00
CA LYS A 168 8.35 -10.10 5.92
C LYS A 168 8.57 -11.43 5.19
N ILE A 169 8.13 -11.52 3.94
CA ILE A 169 8.38 -12.69 3.09
C ILE A 169 9.90 -12.84 2.87
N ARG A 170 10.63 -11.75 2.70
CA ARG A 170 12.10 -11.79 2.59
C ARG A 170 12.77 -12.22 3.89
N GLU A 171 12.24 -11.84 5.06
CA GLU A 171 12.74 -12.31 6.36
C GLU A 171 12.56 -13.83 6.53
N ILE A 172 11.41 -14.37 6.09
CA ILE A 172 11.08 -15.80 6.20
C ILE A 172 11.93 -16.65 5.23
N TYR A 173 12.00 -16.25 3.95
CA TYR A 173 12.55 -17.09 2.88
C TYR A 173 13.97 -16.69 2.44
N GLY A 174 14.52 -15.61 3.00
CA GLY A 174 15.85 -15.12 2.67
C GLY A 174 15.95 -14.47 1.29
N ASP A 175 17.14 -14.55 0.70
CA ASP A 175 17.46 -13.94 -0.59
C ASP A 175 16.95 -14.79 -1.77
N LEU A 176 15.69 -14.57 -2.13
CA LEU A 176 15.06 -15.18 -3.29
C LEU A 176 15.22 -14.31 -4.54
N ALA A 177 15.36 -14.95 -5.70
CA ALA A 177 15.20 -14.26 -6.98
C ALA A 177 13.83 -13.54 -7.04
N GLY A 178 13.78 -12.32 -7.57
CA GLY A 178 12.58 -11.47 -7.50
C GLY A 178 11.28 -12.11 -8.00
N SER A 179 11.35 -12.92 -9.06
CA SER A 179 10.19 -13.68 -9.57
C SER A 179 9.68 -14.74 -8.57
N LYS A 180 10.59 -15.41 -7.86
CA LYS A 180 10.24 -16.36 -6.80
C LYS A 180 9.70 -15.66 -5.56
N ALA A 181 10.22 -14.48 -5.22
CA ALA A 181 9.73 -13.68 -4.11
C ALA A 181 8.29 -13.22 -4.34
N LEU A 182 7.96 -12.74 -5.55
CA LEU A 182 6.58 -12.42 -5.95
C LEU A 182 5.66 -13.64 -5.93
N GLY A 183 6.13 -14.79 -6.44
CA GLY A 183 5.37 -16.04 -6.35
C GLY A 183 5.10 -16.48 -4.90
N LYS A 184 5.99 -16.15 -3.95
CA LYS A 184 5.75 -16.36 -2.52
C LYS A 184 4.72 -15.39 -1.94
N ALA A 185 4.65 -14.16 -2.41
CA ALA A 185 3.56 -13.25 -2.06
C ALA A 185 2.21 -13.77 -2.56
N ASP A 186 2.15 -14.26 -3.80
CA ASP A 186 0.95 -14.88 -4.37
C ASP A 186 0.51 -16.12 -3.56
N GLU A 187 1.48 -16.92 -3.08
CA GLU A 187 1.23 -18.07 -2.20
C GLU A 187 0.63 -17.62 -0.85
N VAL A 188 1.19 -16.61 -0.20
CA VAL A 188 0.66 -16.07 1.06
C VAL A 188 -0.77 -15.53 0.88
N LEU A 189 -1.01 -14.75 -0.18
CA LEU A 189 -2.35 -14.26 -0.54
C LEU A 189 -3.34 -15.42 -0.74
N THR A 190 -2.88 -16.50 -1.39
CA THR A 190 -3.69 -17.70 -1.63
C THR A 190 -4.04 -18.40 -0.34
N VAL A 191 -3.09 -18.59 0.58
CA VAL A 191 -3.37 -19.22 1.89
C VAL A 191 -4.36 -18.37 2.68
N ALA A 192 -4.26 -17.04 2.62
CA ALA A 192 -5.21 -16.13 3.27
C ALA A 192 -6.63 -16.29 2.73
N ALA A 193 -6.80 -16.14 1.42
CA ALA A 193 -8.11 -16.24 0.77
C ALA A 193 -8.70 -17.65 0.93
N LYS A 194 -7.87 -18.69 0.77
CA LYS A 194 -8.24 -20.09 0.96
C LYS A 194 -8.66 -20.36 2.40
N GLY A 195 -7.91 -19.88 3.39
CA GLY A 195 -8.21 -20.07 4.81
C GLY A 195 -9.59 -19.54 5.18
N ILE A 196 -9.94 -18.33 4.76
CA ILE A 196 -11.26 -17.75 5.05
C ILE A 196 -12.37 -18.42 4.23
N ALA A 197 -12.13 -18.65 2.94
CA ALA A 197 -13.14 -19.23 2.06
C ALA A 197 -13.50 -20.67 2.45
N GLU A 198 -12.52 -21.52 2.72
CA GLU A 198 -12.73 -22.93 3.02
C GLU A 198 -13.36 -23.19 4.39
N ILE A 199 -13.24 -22.27 5.35
CA ILE A 199 -14.02 -22.33 6.60
C ILE A 199 -15.54 -22.30 6.31
N ILE A 200 -15.95 -21.65 5.22
CA ILE A 200 -17.36 -21.45 4.84
C ILE A 200 -17.81 -22.46 3.77
N THR A 201 -16.94 -22.75 2.79
CA THR A 201 -17.32 -23.47 1.57
C THR A 201 -17.07 -24.96 1.62
N VAL A 202 -16.14 -25.43 2.45
CA VAL A 202 -15.81 -26.85 2.56
C VAL A 202 -16.63 -27.45 3.69
N GLU A 203 -17.35 -28.53 3.38
CA GLU A 203 -18.10 -29.28 4.39
C GLU A 203 -17.12 -29.99 5.33
N GLY A 204 -16.87 -29.38 6.48
CA GLY A 204 -16.15 -29.99 7.60
C GLY A 204 -17.07 -30.73 8.57
N HIS A 205 -16.48 -31.44 9.55
CA HIS A 205 -17.24 -32.07 10.64
C HIS A 205 -17.90 -31.03 11.57
N VAL A 206 -17.30 -29.86 11.67
CA VAL A 206 -17.86 -28.67 12.32
C VAL A 206 -17.83 -27.55 11.29
N ASN A 207 -18.97 -27.30 10.66
CA ASN A 207 -19.11 -26.24 9.67
C ASN A 207 -19.45 -24.93 10.38
N VAL A 208 -18.71 -23.87 10.05
CA VAL A 208 -19.05 -22.51 10.49
C VAL A 208 -20.04 -21.93 9.48
N ASP A 209 -21.12 -21.31 9.97
CA ASP A 209 -22.07 -20.68 9.05
C ASP A 209 -21.57 -19.30 8.58
N PHE A 210 -22.15 -18.81 7.48
CA PHE A 210 -21.77 -17.50 6.95
C PHE A 210 -22.11 -16.35 7.91
N ALA A 211 -23.14 -16.48 8.74
CA ALA A 211 -23.56 -15.43 9.66
C ALA A 211 -22.56 -15.26 10.81
N ASP A 212 -21.94 -16.34 11.28
CA ASP A 212 -20.86 -16.33 12.25
C ASP A 212 -19.65 -15.57 11.69
N VAL A 213 -19.21 -15.92 10.47
CA VAL A 213 -18.09 -15.21 9.81
C VAL A 213 -18.43 -13.75 9.53
N GLU A 214 -19.65 -13.46 9.07
CA GLU A 214 -20.11 -12.08 8.87
C GLU A 214 -20.05 -11.29 10.17
N THR A 215 -20.51 -11.86 11.29
CA THR A 215 -20.52 -11.18 12.59
C THR A 215 -19.11 -10.78 13.05
N VAL A 216 -18.14 -11.66 12.82
CA VAL A 216 -16.75 -11.45 13.26
C VAL A 216 -15.97 -10.53 12.33
N MET A 217 -16.20 -10.59 11.02
CA MET A 217 -15.43 -9.81 10.03
C MET A 217 -16.06 -8.46 9.69
N LYS A 218 -17.36 -8.26 9.96
CA LYS A 218 -18.06 -7.03 9.61
C LYS A 218 -17.56 -5.85 10.43
N ASN A 219 -17.01 -4.84 9.76
CA ASN A 219 -16.35 -3.68 10.37
C ASN A 219 -15.27 -4.07 11.41
N SER A 220 -14.57 -5.19 11.20
CA SER A 220 -13.49 -5.64 12.07
C SER A 220 -12.21 -4.82 11.90
N GLY A 221 -12.13 -3.97 10.87
CA GLY A 221 -10.96 -3.14 10.60
C GLY A 221 -9.79 -3.99 10.11
N VAL A 222 -8.61 -3.77 10.69
CA VAL A 222 -7.40 -4.45 10.24
C VAL A 222 -7.34 -5.89 10.75
N ALA A 223 -6.87 -6.77 9.88
CA ALA A 223 -6.63 -8.18 10.16
C ALA A 223 -5.15 -8.53 9.96
N LEU A 224 -4.67 -9.46 10.80
CA LEU A 224 -3.35 -10.08 10.72
C LEU A 224 -3.51 -11.59 10.55
N MET A 225 -2.54 -12.23 9.91
CA MET A 225 -2.61 -13.65 9.60
C MET A 225 -1.32 -14.38 9.95
N GLY A 226 -1.45 -15.50 10.64
CA GLY A 226 -0.37 -16.44 10.91
C GLY A 226 -0.71 -17.82 10.37
N THR A 227 0.28 -18.54 9.85
CA THR A 227 0.12 -19.93 9.40
C THR A 227 1.26 -20.78 9.89
N GLY A 228 0.95 -21.99 10.34
CA GLY A 228 1.92 -22.94 10.87
C GLY A 228 1.55 -24.37 10.49
N GLU A 229 2.57 -25.21 10.33
CA GLU A 229 2.44 -26.62 10.02
C GLU A 229 3.14 -27.45 11.10
N GLY A 230 2.55 -28.57 11.49
CA GLY A 230 3.14 -29.52 12.42
C GLY A 230 2.93 -30.97 11.99
N SER A 231 3.85 -31.83 12.42
CA SER A 231 3.83 -33.28 12.17
C SER A 231 4.37 -34.05 13.40
N GLY A 232 4.08 -35.35 13.48
CA GLY A 232 4.50 -36.20 14.61
C GLY A 232 3.54 -36.17 15.82
N GLU A 233 4.02 -36.59 16.99
CA GLU A 233 3.19 -36.77 18.20
C GLU A 233 2.63 -35.44 18.75
N ASN A 234 3.40 -34.35 18.68
CA ASN A 234 3.00 -33.02 19.16
C ASN A 234 2.64 -32.07 18.00
N ARG A 235 2.09 -32.60 16.91
CA ARG A 235 1.83 -31.83 15.68
C ARG A 235 0.97 -30.59 15.92
N ALA A 236 -0.05 -30.68 16.78
CA ALA A 236 -0.95 -29.55 17.09
C ALA A 236 -0.20 -28.39 17.79
N GLU A 237 0.62 -28.71 18.79
CA GLU A 237 1.46 -27.75 19.50
C GLU A 237 2.47 -27.08 18.57
N ILE A 238 3.14 -27.87 17.73
CA ILE A 238 4.10 -27.36 16.75
C ILE A 238 3.42 -26.40 15.77
N ALA A 239 2.26 -26.79 15.25
CA ALA A 239 1.52 -26.00 14.26
C ALA A 239 1.03 -24.66 14.84
N VAL A 240 0.42 -24.66 16.03
CA VAL A 240 -0.10 -23.41 16.62
C VAL A 240 1.02 -22.44 17.02
N LYS A 241 2.13 -22.96 17.57
CA LYS A 241 3.31 -22.14 17.89
C LYS A 241 3.95 -21.57 16.64
N ALA A 242 4.05 -22.36 15.56
CA ALA A 242 4.52 -21.88 14.27
C ALA A 242 3.60 -20.81 13.66
N ALA A 243 2.28 -20.94 13.83
CA ALA A 243 1.33 -19.96 13.33
C ALA A 243 1.46 -18.61 14.06
N LEU A 244 1.60 -18.63 15.39
CA LEU A 244 1.74 -17.43 16.21
C LEU A 244 3.12 -16.77 16.12
N SER A 245 4.17 -17.54 15.84
CA SER A 245 5.51 -17.01 15.57
C SER A 245 5.74 -16.64 14.09
N SER A 246 4.68 -16.68 13.27
CA SER A 246 4.78 -16.34 11.85
C SER A 246 5.09 -14.85 11.69
N PRO A 247 6.11 -14.46 10.88
CA PRO A 247 6.43 -13.06 10.64
C PRO A 247 5.33 -12.26 9.92
N LEU A 248 4.28 -12.92 9.43
CA LEU A 248 3.07 -12.30 8.89
C LEU A 248 2.09 -11.83 9.98
N LEU A 249 2.29 -12.29 11.21
CA LEU A 249 1.55 -11.95 12.42
C LEU A 249 2.43 -11.15 13.40
N ASP A 250 3.76 -11.26 13.28
CA ASP A 250 4.74 -10.74 14.25
C ASP A 250 4.96 -9.21 14.19
N ASN A 251 5.14 -8.60 15.37
CA ASN A 251 5.17 -7.17 15.77
C ASN A 251 3.91 -6.60 16.44
N THR A 252 2.77 -7.30 16.39
CA THR A 252 1.57 -6.96 17.16
C THR A 252 1.21 -8.18 17.99
N ASP A 253 1.32 -8.07 19.32
CA ASP A 253 0.81 -9.09 20.23
C ASP A 253 -0.67 -9.32 19.87
N ILE A 254 -1.08 -10.57 19.64
CA ILE A 254 -2.49 -10.84 19.35
C ILE A 254 -3.38 -10.50 20.55
N LYS A 255 -2.77 -10.21 21.72
CA LYS A 255 -3.42 -9.50 22.82
C LYS A 255 -4.05 -8.20 22.33
N GLY A 256 -5.37 -8.18 22.29
CA GLY A 256 -6.17 -7.04 21.83
C GLY A 256 -6.97 -7.33 20.57
N ALA A 257 -6.76 -8.48 19.92
CA ALA A 257 -7.68 -8.96 18.90
C ALA A 257 -9.08 -9.10 19.50
N LYS A 258 -10.09 -8.54 18.82
CA LYS A 258 -11.49 -8.66 19.24
C LYS A 258 -12.09 -9.97 18.78
N ASN A 259 -11.69 -10.42 17.59
CA ASN A 259 -12.17 -11.65 17.02
C ASN A 259 -11.02 -12.43 16.37
N ILE A 260 -11.10 -13.75 16.42
CA ILE A 260 -10.13 -14.67 15.84
C ILE A 260 -10.86 -15.70 15.00
N LEU A 261 -10.42 -15.87 13.75
CA LEU A 261 -10.82 -17.00 12.92
C LEU A 261 -9.66 -18.00 12.90
N LEU A 262 -9.98 -19.23 13.24
CA LEU A 262 -9.04 -20.34 13.30
C LEU A 262 -9.44 -21.40 12.28
N ASN A 263 -8.58 -21.66 11.29
CA ASN A 263 -8.76 -22.76 10.36
C ASN A 263 -7.77 -23.87 10.69
N ILE A 264 -8.30 -25.05 11.03
CA ILE A 264 -7.51 -26.25 11.29
C ILE A 264 -7.73 -27.19 10.12
N VAL A 265 -6.65 -27.53 9.41
CA VAL A 265 -6.69 -28.50 8.32
C VAL A 265 -5.81 -29.68 8.68
N SER A 266 -6.40 -30.86 8.80
CA SER A 266 -5.70 -32.11 9.10
C SER A 266 -5.55 -32.97 7.83
N GLY A 267 -4.51 -33.79 7.78
CA GLY A 267 -4.29 -34.73 6.69
C GLY A 267 -5.13 -36.00 6.78
N GLU A 268 -4.59 -37.14 6.33
CA GLU A 268 -5.21 -38.46 6.43
C GLU A 268 -5.60 -38.81 7.88
N LYS A 269 -4.78 -38.37 8.84
CA LYS A 269 -5.09 -38.50 10.26
C LYS A 269 -5.81 -37.25 10.74
N GLU A 270 -7.11 -37.37 10.91
CA GLU A 270 -7.99 -36.32 11.45
C GLU A 270 -7.44 -35.76 12.79
N ALA A 271 -7.64 -34.47 13.01
CA ALA A 271 -7.31 -33.82 14.27
C ALA A 271 -8.17 -34.40 15.41
N THR A 272 -7.54 -34.82 16.50
CA THR A 272 -8.27 -35.32 17.67
C THR A 272 -8.91 -34.18 18.46
N MET A 273 -9.88 -34.50 19.31
CA MET A 273 -10.50 -33.49 20.18
C MET A 273 -9.46 -32.83 21.10
N ASP A 274 -8.49 -33.59 21.62
CA ASP A 274 -7.42 -33.06 22.46
C ASP A 274 -6.50 -32.10 21.69
N GLU A 275 -6.20 -32.42 20.42
CA GLU A 275 -5.41 -31.54 19.54
C GLU A 275 -6.14 -30.21 19.26
N ILE A 276 -7.45 -30.28 18.98
CA ILE A 276 -8.28 -29.10 18.72
C ILE A 276 -8.44 -28.25 19.99
N SER A 277 -8.72 -28.88 21.12
CA SER A 277 -8.82 -28.21 22.43
C SER A 277 -7.52 -27.50 22.78
N TYR A 278 -6.37 -28.15 22.58
CA TYR A 278 -5.07 -27.53 22.81
C TYR A 278 -4.86 -26.27 21.97
N ILE A 279 -5.14 -26.35 20.66
CA ILE A 279 -4.98 -25.19 19.76
C ILE A 279 -5.90 -24.05 20.19
N ASN A 280 -7.17 -24.35 20.49
CA ASN A 280 -8.14 -23.34 20.91
C ASN A 280 -7.74 -22.64 22.21
N GLU A 281 -7.35 -23.41 23.23
CA GLU A 281 -6.92 -22.88 24.53
C GLU A 281 -5.65 -22.02 24.39
N PHE A 282 -4.67 -22.49 23.60
CA PHE A 282 -3.42 -21.76 23.38
C PHE A 282 -3.65 -20.42 22.68
N VAL A 283 -4.50 -20.39 21.64
CA VAL A 283 -4.83 -19.16 20.93
C VAL A 283 -5.64 -18.19 21.79
N GLN A 284 -6.60 -18.69 22.58
CA GLN A 284 -7.36 -17.89 23.55
C GLN A 284 -6.46 -17.23 24.60
N GLU A 285 -5.51 -17.99 25.16
CA GLU A 285 -4.57 -17.50 26.17
C GLU A 285 -3.69 -16.38 25.61
N GLU A 286 -3.11 -16.59 24.43
CA GLU A 286 -2.26 -15.60 23.76
C GLU A 286 -3.06 -14.35 23.33
N ALA A 287 -4.35 -14.48 23.02
CA ALA A 287 -5.23 -13.36 22.72
C ALA A 287 -5.70 -12.57 23.96
N GLY A 288 -5.46 -13.10 25.18
CA GLY A 288 -5.90 -12.49 26.43
C GLY A 288 -7.32 -12.86 26.88
N ASN A 289 -7.87 -13.99 26.41
CA ASN A 289 -9.15 -14.59 26.79
C ASN A 289 -10.42 -13.72 26.62
N ASN A 290 -10.33 -12.63 25.87
CA ASN A 290 -11.45 -11.71 25.62
C ASN A 290 -11.87 -11.65 24.14
N ALA A 291 -11.26 -12.48 23.28
CA ALA A 291 -11.53 -12.50 21.86
C ALA A 291 -12.62 -13.52 21.50
N ASP A 292 -13.54 -13.13 20.63
CA ASP A 292 -14.51 -14.04 20.05
C ASP A 292 -13.79 -14.98 19.07
N LEU A 293 -13.69 -16.27 19.43
CA LEU A 293 -12.99 -17.28 18.64
C LEU A 293 -13.99 -18.10 17.82
N ILE A 294 -13.86 -18.02 16.50
CA ILE A 294 -14.52 -18.90 15.54
C ILE A 294 -13.49 -19.88 15.02
N TRP A 295 -13.84 -21.16 14.94
CA TRP A 295 -12.93 -22.19 14.44
C TRP A 295 -13.64 -23.15 13.49
N GLY A 296 -12.92 -23.56 12.44
CA GLY A 296 -13.33 -24.59 11.50
C GLY A 296 -12.31 -25.73 11.47
N ASN A 297 -12.79 -26.96 11.27
CA ASN A 297 -11.96 -28.15 11.10
C ASN A 297 -12.26 -28.82 9.77
N ASN A 298 -11.24 -28.96 8.94
CA ASN A 298 -11.30 -29.56 7.62
C ASN A 298 -10.27 -30.68 7.47
N VAL A 299 -10.56 -31.62 6.56
CA VAL A 299 -9.66 -32.72 6.23
C VAL A 299 -9.18 -32.56 4.79
N ASN A 300 -7.88 -32.68 4.57
CA ASN A 300 -7.25 -32.67 3.26
C ASN A 300 -6.21 -33.78 3.17
N GLU A 301 -6.57 -34.88 2.52
CA GLU A 301 -5.73 -36.07 2.34
C GLU A 301 -4.34 -35.76 1.76
N ALA A 302 -4.20 -34.68 0.97
CA ALA A 302 -2.91 -34.27 0.40
C ALA A 302 -1.87 -33.86 1.44
N LEU A 303 -2.26 -33.62 2.70
CA LEU A 303 -1.36 -33.24 3.80
C LEU A 303 -0.72 -34.44 4.52
N GLY A 304 -1.13 -35.68 4.23
CA GLY A 304 -0.55 -36.86 4.88
C GLY A 304 -0.78 -36.89 6.40
N ASP A 305 0.27 -36.91 7.21
CA ASP A 305 0.18 -36.94 8.68
C ASP A 305 0.12 -35.54 9.34
N LYS A 306 0.24 -34.48 8.53
CA LYS A 306 0.40 -33.10 9.00
C LYS A 306 -0.90 -32.48 9.47
N ILE A 307 -0.76 -31.46 10.31
CA ILE A 307 -1.82 -30.51 10.66
C ILE A 307 -1.34 -29.09 10.31
N VAL A 308 -2.19 -28.33 9.65
CA VAL A 308 -1.96 -26.93 9.28
C VAL A 308 -2.94 -26.07 10.07
N VAL A 309 -2.42 -25.07 10.77
CA VAL A 309 -3.21 -24.12 11.55
C VAL A 309 -3.03 -22.75 10.93
N THR A 310 -4.14 -22.10 10.57
CA THR A 310 -4.16 -20.71 10.11
C THR A 310 -4.97 -19.88 11.08
N ILE A 311 -4.37 -18.81 11.58
CA ILE A 311 -4.96 -17.88 12.54
C ILE A 311 -5.15 -16.55 11.83
N ILE A 312 -6.35 -15.99 11.90
CA ILE A 312 -6.67 -14.66 11.39
C ILE A 312 -7.24 -13.85 12.54
N ALA A 313 -6.44 -12.93 13.05
CA ALA A 313 -6.82 -12.06 14.16
C ALA A 313 -7.32 -10.73 13.60
N THR A 314 -8.48 -10.27 14.06
CA THR A 314 -9.13 -9.05 13.60
C THR A 314 -9.53 -8.15 14.78
N GLY A 315 -9.84 -6.88 14.50
CA GLY A 315 -10.22 -5.91 15.52
C GLY A 315 -9.10 -4.95 15.91
N PHE A 316 -7.99 -4.94 15.17
CA PHE A 316 -6.90 -3.98 15.33
C PHE A 316 -7.22 -2.66 14.63
N GLY A 317 -6.74 -1.54 15.16
CA GLY A 317 -6.72 -0.27 14.43
C GLY A 317 -5.56 -0.22 13.45
N THR A 318 -5.66 0.58 12.38
CA THR A 318 -4.53 0.78 11.45
C THR A 318 -3.27 1.34 12.11
N HIS A 319 -3.43 2.08 13.21
CA HIS A 319 -2.31 2.64 13.97
C HIS A 319 -1.54 1.57 14.76
N ASP A 320 -2.11 0.37 14.89
CA ASP A 320 -1.51 -0.77 15.58
C ASP A 320 -0.67 -1.65 14.64
N ILE A 321 -0.52 -1.27 13.36
CA ILE A 321 0.49 -1.84 12.45
C ILE A 321 1.67 -0.86 12.35
N PRO A 322 2.76 -1.07 13.12
CA PRO A 322 3.94 -0.21 13.10
C PRO A 322 4.57 -0.08 11.71
N GLU A 323 4.38 -1.09 10.86
CA GLU A 323 5.04 -1.23 9.56
C GLU A 323 4.51 -0.29 8.47
N ILE A 324 3.27 0.19 8.62
CA ILE A 324 2.65 1.14 7.69
C ILE A 324 3.13 2.57 7.99
N TYR A 325 3.42 2.87 9.26
CA TYR A 325 3.70 4.22 9.75
C TYR A 325 5.11 4.40 10.34
N SER A 326 5.98 3.40 10.26
CA SER A 326 7.33 3.55 10.79
C SER A 326 8.04 4.71 10.08
N SER A 327 8.71 5.54 10.87
CA SER A 327 9.46 6.72 10.42
C SER A 327 10.62 6.39 9.46
N GLU A 328 10.90 5.10 9.24
CA GLU A 328 11.82 4.62 8.21
C GLU A 328 11.21 4.63 6.80
N PHE A 329 9.88 4.48 6.67
CA PHE A 329 9.17 4.43 5.38
C PHE A 329 8.71 5.81 4.93
N ILE A 330 8.17 6.61 5.85
CA ILE A 330 7.84 8.01 5.64
C ILE A 330 9.10 8.79 6.03
N GLY A 331 10.06 8.86 5.11
CA GLY A 331 11.24 9.70 5.33
C GLY A 331 10.79 11.06 5.81
N LYS A 332 11.35 11.54 6.94
CA LYS A 332 11.12 12.91 7.39
C LYS A 332 11.24 13.82 6.19
N ASP A 333 10.13 14.41 5.75
CA ASP A 333 10.22 15.65 5.00
C ASP A 333 11.05 16.58 5.88
N GLU A 334 12.18 17.06 5.37
CA GLU A 334 12.96 18.15 5.98
C GLU A 334 12.12 19.43 5.96
N LYS A 335 11.07 19.46 6.78
CA LYS A 335 10.25 20.63 7.08
C LYS A 335 9.96 20.66 8.56
N ASP A 336 11.01 20.74 9.37
CA ASP A 336 11.03 21.66 10.52
C ASP A 336 12.43 21.87 11.12
N LYS A 337 13.39 22.22 10.27
CA LYS A 337 14.62 22.92 10.70
C LYS A 337 14.89 24.12 9.80
N THR A 338 13.90 24.99 9.66
CA THR A 338 14.20 26.41 9.48
C THR A 338 14.59 26.98 10.85
N GLU A 339 15.76 26.58 11.35
CA GLU A 339 16.56 27.56 12.06
C GLU A 339 16.82 28.66 11.03
N HIS A 340 16.27 29.84 11.29
CA HIS A 340 16.70 31.05 10.62
C HIS A 340 18.20 31.25 10.89
N LYS A 341 19.06 30.64 10.06
CA LYS A 341 20.38 31.19 9.80
C LYS A 341 20.15 32.50 9.05
N LYS A 342 19.95 33.56 9.83
CA LYS A 342 20.17 34.93 9.35
C LYS A 342 21.63 34.99 8.89
N ASN A 343 21.85 34.86 7.59
CA ASN A 343 23.07 35.37 6.98
C ASN A 343 23.03 36.88 7.13
N VAL A 344 23.63 37.39 8.20
CA VAL A 344 23.93 38.80 8.33
C VAL A 344 25.09 39.08 7.38
N ILE A 345 24.79 39.68 6.24
CA ILE A 345 25.79 40.32 5.39
C ILE A 345 26.19 41.61 6.12
N ILE A 346 27.37 41.63 6.72
CA ILE A 346 27.97 42.84 7.28
C ILE A 346 28.68 43.58 6.14
N ILE A 347 28.16 44.74 5.74
CA ILE A 347 28.86 45.70 4.87
C ILE A 347 29.37 46.84 5.76
N GLY A 348 30.68 46.84 6.07
CA GLY A 348 31.45 47.93 6.74
C GLY A 348 31.00 48.28 8.18
N ASP A 349 31.84 48.47 9.19
CA ASP A 349 33.23 48.93 9.28
C ASP A 349 34.09 48.00 10.15
N LYS A 350 35.41 48.07 9.96
CA LYS A 350 36.49 47.23 10.51
C LYS A 350 36.32 46.80 11.97
N PRO A 351 36.55 45.52 12.34
CA PRO A 351 36.75 45.13 13.72
C PRO A 351 38.16 45.47 14.19
N ALA A 352 38.27 46.02 15.40
CA ALA A 352 39.52 46.16 16.14
C ALA A 352 40.07 44.76 16.52
N ALA A 353 41.39 44.65 16.54
CA ALA A 353 42.12 43.41 16.76
C ALA A 353 41.89 42.80 18.15
N GLY A 354 41.71 41.47 18.17
CA GLY A 354 41.97 40.62 19.32
C GLY A 354 40.76 40.23 20.17
N ALA A 355 40.14 39.09 19.86
CA ALA A 355 39.55 38.20 20.86
C ALA A 355 39.33 36.80 20.24
N ASP A 356 39.82 35.81 20.96
CA ASP A 356 39.99 34.41 20.57
C ASP A 356 38.68 33.60 20.65
N LEU A 357 38.55 32.60 19.77
CA LEU A 357 37.42 31.67 19.66
C LEU A 357 37.81 30.35 20.34
N SER A 358 37.27 30.05 21.53
CA SER A 358 37.29 28.66 22.03
C SER A 358 36.29 28.38 23.17
N TYR A 359 35.75 27.14 23.13
CA TYR A 359 34.94 26.43 24.13
C TYR A 359 33.44 26.82 24.17
N VAL A 360 32.44 25.91 24.23
CA VAL A 360 32.26 24.78 25.17
C VAL A 360 31.38 23.65 24.56
N ARG A 361 31.53 22.46 25.16
CA ARG A 361 31.12 21.07 24.85
C ARG A 361 29.63 20.69 24.86
N GLU A 362 29.39 19.51 24.31
CA GLU A 362 28.21 18.63 24.41
C GLU A 362 27.91 18.08 25.83
N ASN A 363 26.61 17.80 26.02
CA ASN A 363 25.93 16.95 26.99
C ASN A 363 25.86 17.39 28.47
N ASP A 364 24.62 17.62 28.94
CA ASP A 364 24.11 16.87 30.08
C ASP A 364 22.57 16.87 30.16
N SER A 365 22.05 15.75 30.65
CA SER A 365 20.63 15.45 30.85
C SER A 365 20.14 15.96 32.21
N ALA A 366 18.90 16.45 32.31
CA ALA A 366 18.21 16.52 33.60
C ALA A 366 16.68 16.43 33.43
N VAL A 367 16.10 15.59 34.29
CA VAL A 367 14.68 15.24 34.45
C VAL A 367 13.98 16.27 35.35
N ILE A 368 12.64 16.26 35.33
CA ILE A 368 11.65 16.68 36.37
C ILE A 368 10.78 17.89 35.97
N ASP A 369 9.60 17.57 35.42
CA ASP A 369 8.25 17.83 35.95
C ASP A 369 7.98 19.11 36.80
N THR A 370 7.04 19.95 36.36
CA THR A 370 5.81 20.38 37.09
C THR A 370 5.24 21.73 36.57
N LYS A 371 3.96 21.67 36.19
CA LYS A 371 2.83 22.64 36.27
C LYS A 371 2.99 24.16 36.03
N GLU A 372 2.06 24.64 35.18
CA GLU A 372 1.31 25.91 35.18
C GLU A 372 1.99 27.22 35.60
N SER A 373 2.07 28.18 34.67
CA SER A 373 1.56 29.56 34.89
C SER A 373 1.74 30.46 33.64
N GLU A 374 0.63 31.11 33.29
CA GLU A 374 0.48 32.52 32.89
C GLU A 374 1.43 33.14 31.85
N ILE A 375 0.86 33.46 30.68
CA ILE A 375 1.44 34.33 29.66
C ILE A 375 1.28 35.79 30.13
N GLU A 376 2.38 36.43 30.54
CA GLU A 376 2.49 37.89 30.65
C GLU A 376 3.13 38.47 29.39
N GLU A 377 2.35 39.24 28.63
CA GLU A 377 2.83 40.13 27.57
C GLU A 377 3.68 41.27 28.17
N LYS A 378 4.92 41.42 27.69
CA LYS A 378 5.71 42.65 27.88
C LYS A 378 5.94 43.38 26.56
N ASN A 379 5.24 44.51 26.48
CA ASN A 379 5.38 45.61 25.53
C ASN A 379 6.83 46.09 25.34
N ILE A 380 7.20 46.43 24.10
CA ILE A 380 8.18 47.48 23.81
C ILE A 380 7.64 48.43 22.73
N LEU A 381 7.02 49.50 23.22
CA LEU A 381 7.14 50.91 22.85
C LEU A 381 7.73 51.26 21.46
N ILE A 382 6.90 51.76 20.55
CA ILE A 382 7.31 52.60 19.41
C ILE A 382 6.70 54.01 19.56
N LYS A 383 7.57 55.01 19.46
CA LYS A 383 7.30 56.46 19.58
C LYS A 383 6.28 56.96 18.56
N LYS A 384 5.38 57.83 19.04
CA LYS A 384 4.47 58.69 18.27
C LYS A 384 5.23 59.76 17.47
N THR A 385 4.69 60.09 16.29
CA THR A 385 4.58 61.49 15.83
C THR A 385 3.31 61.67 14.98
N SER A 386 2.41 62.53 15.49
CA SER A 386 1.47 63.48 14.83
C SER A 386 0.52 62.96 13.72
N SER A 387 -0.79 63.25 13.64
CA SER A 387 -1.67 64.31 14.18
C SER A 387 -3.16 63.95 13.94
N ASP A 388 -4.06 64.61 14.69
CA ASP A 388 -5.51 64.44 14.88
C ASP A 388 -6.45 64.26 13.67
N LYS A 389 -7.52 63.44 13.83
CA LYS A 389 -8.95 63.88 13.93
C LYS A 389 -9.98 62.73 13.96
N THR A 390 -10.79 62.73 15.03
CA THR A 390 -12.25 62.46 15.19
C THR A 390 -13.03 61.50 14.25
N VAL A 391 -13.57 60.44 14.88
CA VAL A 391 -14.97 59.89 14.85
C VAL A 391 -15.74 59.84 13.52
N SER A 392 -16.06 58.62 13.04
CA SER A 392 -17.44 58.15 12.79
C SER A 392 -17.43 56.69 12.31
N ALA A 393 -18.36 55.90 12.85
CA ALA A 393 -18.65 54.54 12.42
C ALA A 393 -19.25 54.51 10.99
N THR A 394 -18.90 53.48 10.21
CA THR A 394 -19.79 52.59 9.42
C THR A 394 -18.97 51.65 8.54
N THR A 395 -19.25 50.35 8.66
CA THR A 395 -19.24 49.30 7.60
C THR A 395 -18.07 49.29 6.61
N GLU A 396 -17.13 48.33 6.76
CA GLU A 396 -16.57 47.59 5.62
C GLU A 396 -15.76 46.36 6.08
N THR A 397 -16.37 45.20 5.85
CA THR A 397 -15.83 43.85 5.93
C THR A 397 -15.00 43.52 4.68
N LEU A 398 -13.91 42.78 4.89
CA LEU A 398 -13.38 41.74 3.98
C LEU A 398 -12.80 42.17 2.60
N THR A 399 -11.64 42.83 2.51
CA THR A 399 -10.80 42.84 1.27
C THR A 399 -9.37 43.33 1.51
N SER A 400 -8.51 42.56 2.20
CA SER A 400 -7.07 42.92 2.26
C SER A 400 -6.07 41.74 2.20
N GLY A 401 -6.55 40.49 2.18
CA GLY A 401 -5.66 39.31 2.09
C GLY A 401 -5.32 38.86 0.66
N GLN A 402 -6.23 39.04 -0.30
CA GLN A 402 -6.11 38.43 -1.64
C GLN A 402 -5.11 39.16 -2.56
N THR A 403 -4.85 40.45 -2.34
CA THR A 403 -4.01 41.27 -3.20
C THR A 403 -2.51 40.96 -3.09
N SER A 404 -2.07 40.43 -1.94
CA SER A 404 -0.63 40.17 -1.69
C SER A 404 -0.13 38.85 -2.27
N GLU A 405 -0.99 37.83 -2.36
CA GLU A 405 -0.65 36.53 -2.97
C GLU A 405 -0.73 36.59 -4.49
N GLN A 406 -1.71 37.31 -5.06
CA GLN A 406 -1.79 37.55 -6.50
C GLN A 406 -0.55 38.30 -7.02
N GLN A 407 -0.10 39.34 -6.30
CA GLN A 407 1.14 40.05 -6.67
C GLN A 407 2.39 39.18 -6.57
N LYS A 408 2.45 38.23 -5.63
CA LYS A 408 3.57 37.27 -5.54
C LYS A 408 3.55 36.27 -6.69
N LEU A 409 2.36 35.83 -7.10
CA LEU A 409 2.20 34.89 -8.21
C LEU A 409 2.52 35.56 -9.55
N GLU A 410 2.07 36.79 -9.77
CA GLU A 410 2.43 37.59 -10.96
C GLU A 410 3.94 37.85 -11.05
N ASN A 411 4.60 38.18 -9.93
CA ASN A 411 6.04 38.36 -9.90
C ASN A 411 6.83 37.05 -10.12
N TYR A 412 6.25 35.90 -9.75
CA TYR A 412 6.88 34.60 -10.01
C TYR A 412 6.74 34.18 -11.48
N LEU A 413 5.57 34.42 -12.07
CA LEU A 413 5.32 34.17 -13.49
C LEU A 413 6.21 35.04 -14.39
N SER A 414 6.36 36.33 -14.09
CA SER A 414 7.25 37.21 -14.86
C SER A 414 8.72 36.78 -14.77
N TYR A 415 9.16 36.30 -13.60
CA TYR A 415 10.51 35.76 -13.43
C TYR A 415 10.74 34.45 -14.20
N VAL A 416 9.71 33.62 -14.36
CA VAL A 416 9.80 32.36 -15.13
C VAL A 416 9.82 32.65 -16.63
N GLU A 417 9.02 33.59 -17.13
CA GLU A 417 9.06 34.05 -18.53
C GLU A 417 10.44 34.62 -18.89
N GLU A 418 11.05 35.44 -18.02
CA GLU A 418 12.41 35.95 -18.24
C GLU A 418 13.48 34.85 -18.31
N LEU A 419 13.24 33.70 -17.68
CA LEU A 419 14.16 32.56 -17.68
C LEU A 419 13.98 31.65 -18.91
N GLU A 420 12.82 31.65 -19.58
CA GLU A 420 12.60 30.85 -20.79
C GLU A 420 13.47 31.34 -21.96
N ASP A 421 13.68 32.66 -22.06
CA ASP A 421 14.48 33.29 -23.12
C ASP A 421 16.01 33.17 -22.93
N ILE A 422 16.46 32.66 -21.78
CA ILE A 422 17.88 32.49 -21.47
C ILE A 422 18.27 31.01 -21.63
N PRO A 423 19.16 30.67 -22.58
CA PRO A 423 19.68 29.31 -22.72
C PRO A 423 20.26 28.75 -21.42
N ALA A 424 20.03 27.48 -21.14
CA ALA A 424 20.34 26.84 -19.85
C ALA A 424 21.79 26.99 -19.38
N TYR A 425 22.75 27.08 -20.31
CA TYR A 425 24.17 27.28 -19.98
C TYR A 425 24.44 28.68 -19.39
N LYS A 426 23.77 29.72 -19.88
CA LYS A 426 23.83 31.08 -19.30
C LYS A 426 23.09 31.17 -17.97
N ARG A 427 21.97 30.46 -17.80
CA ARG A 427 21.27 30.35 -16.51
C ARG A 427 22.13 29.74 -15.41
N LYS A 428 23.07 28.86 -15.77
CA LYS A 428 24.03 28.24 -14.85
C LYS A 428 25.35 29.01 -14.71
N GLY A 429 25.49 30.18 -15.35
CA GLY A 429 26.71 30.98 -15.28
C GLY A 429 27.93 30.35 -15.96
N LEU A 430 27.72 29.47 -16.94
CA LEU A 430 28.79 28.79 -17.68
C LEU A 430 29.14 29.61 -18.93
N ASP A 431 30.40 30.05 -19.04
CA ASP A 431 30.92 30.73 -20.22
C ASP A 431 31.57 29.71 -21.17
N ILE A 432 31.01 29.53 -22.37
CA ILE A 432 31.44 28.49 -23.32
C ILE A 432 32.72 28.92 -24.05
N ASN A 433 33.12 30.19 -23.96
CA ASN A 433 34.28 30.71 -24.68
C ASN A 433 35.61 30.56 -23.92
N ASP A 434 35.59 30.24 -22.62
CA ASP A 434 36.80 30.04 -21.81
C ASP A 434 36.87 28.60 -21.28
N ASN A 435 37.08 27.63 -22.17
CA ASN A 435 38.01 26.53 -21.88
C ASN A 435 38.42 25.75 -23.14
N PRO A 436 39.73 25.58 -23.40
CA PRO A 436 40.21 24.65 -24.41
C PRO A 436 39.93 23.21 -23.96
N LEU A 437 39.55 22.37 -24.93
CA LEU A 437 39.43 20.90 -24.86
C LEU A 437 40.21 20.23 -23.71
N ASN A 438 39.52 19.89 -22.63
CA ASN A 438 39.99 18.85 -21.72
C ASN A 438 39.68 17.50 -22.38
N LYS A 439 40.69 16.96 -23.07
CA LYS A 439 40.82 15.52 -23.28
C LYS A 439 41.04 14.90 -21.90
N ASP A 440 40.08 14.11 -21.44
CA ASP A 440 40.17 13.08 -20.38
C ASP A 440 38.96 13.12 -19.45
N GLU A 441 37.76 12.87 -19.99
CA GLU A 441 36.72 12.16 -19.25
C GLU A 441 36.10 11.11 -20.18
N SER A 442 36.23 9.86 -19.76
CA SER A 442 35.78 8.67 -20.47
C SER A 442 34.25 8.60 -20.49
N PHE A 443 33.67 8.94 -21.63
CA PHE A 443 32.29 8.61 -21.94
C PHE A 443 32.14 7.10 -22.18
N SER A 444 31.10 6.52 -21.57
CA SER A 444 30.70 5.11 -21.70
C SER A 444 30.45 4.77 -23.18
N GLY A 445 31.20 3.78 -23.68
CA GLY A 445 31.20 3.41 -25.08
C GLY A 445 30.05 2.50 -25.46
N GLU A 446 29.24 2.93 -26.41
CA GLU A 446 28.72 2.09 -27.49
C GLU A 446 28.62 2.94 -28.76
N THR A 447 29.69 2.91 -29.58
CA THR A 447 29.69 3.49 -30.93
C THR A 447 29.68 2.33 -31.92
N LEU A 448 28.66 2.27 -32.78
CA LEU A 448 28.57 1.32 -33.90
C LEU A 448 29.72 1.60 -34.88
N SER A 449 30.69 0.69 -34.92
CA SER A 449 31.78 0.70 -35.90
C SER A 449 31.70 -0.57 -36.74
N ASP A 450 31.83 -0.43 -38.06
CA ASP A 450 32.01 -1.57 -38.96
C ASP A 450 33.50 -1.97 -38.98
N LYS A 451 33.79 -3.20 -39.43
CA LYS A 451 35.06 -3.95 -39.21
C LYS A 451 36.38 -3.28 -39.62
N ASP A 452 36.35 -2.13 -40.29
CA ASP A 452 37.55 -1.41 -40.74
C ASP A 452 37.76 -0.02 -40.09
N GLY A 453 36.99 0.31 -39.04
CA GLY A 453 37.34 1.43 -38.14
C GLY A 453 37.09 2.85 -38.66
N GLU A 454 36.42 3.04 -39.81
CA GLU A 454 35.94 4.34 -40.25
C GLU A 454 34.46 4.58 -39.88
N ILE A 455 34.18 5.75 -39.32
CA ILE A 455 32.82 6.23 -39.02
C ILE A 455 32.19 6.69 -40.32
N SER A 456 31.31 5.88 -40.92
CA SER A 456 30.47 6.30 -42.04
C SER A 456 29.01 6.42 -41.58
N ILE A 457 28.45 7.62 -41.72
CA ILE A 457 27.01 7.84 -41.58
C ILE A 457 26.39 7.34 -42.89
N ARG A 458 25.52 6.32 -42.82
CA ARG A 458 24.76 5.88 -44.00
C ARG A 458 23.80 7.01 -44.40
N GLU A 459 24.01 7.60 -45.57
CA GLU A 459 23.17 8.70 -46.09
C GLU A 459 21.73 8.27 -46.44
N ASN A 460 21.44 6.97 -46.51
CA ASN A 460 20.09 6.45 -46.77
C ASN A 460 19.46 5.86 -45.51
N ASN A 461 19.10 6.74 -44.57
CA ASN A 461 18.20 6.38 -43.48
C ASN A 461 16.75 6.53 -43.96
N SER A 462 16.04 5.40 -44.12
CA SER A 462 14.64 5.36 -44.58
C SER A 462 13.67 6.11 -43.65
N TYR A 463 14.08 6.45 -42.42
CA TYR A 463 13.27 7.17 -41.44
C TYR A 463 13.37 8.70 -41.52
N LEU A 464 14.26 9.25 -42.36
CA LEU A 464 14.46 10.71 -42.51
C LEU A 464 13.83 11.29 -43.78
N HIS A 465 13.34 10.44 -44.69
CA HIS A 465 12.67 10.86 -45.91
C HIS A 465 11.43 10.02 -46.18
N ASP A 466 10.40 10.20 -45.35
CA ASP A 466 9.02 10.08 -45.83
C ASP A 466 8.38 11.46 -45.70
N LYS A 467 8.26 12.13 -46.86
CA LYS A 467 7.39 13.28 -47.00
C LYS A 467 5.96 12.76 -46.85
N ALA A 468 5.21 13.36 -45.93
CA ALA A 468 3.76 13.32 -45.98
C ALA A 468 3.30 13.98 -47.28
N ASP A 469 2.72 13.19 -48.17
CA ASP A 469 1.67 13.56 -49.12
C ASP A 469 0.75 12.35 -49.32
#